data_AF-A0A2V5XL62-F1
#
_entry.id   AF-A0A2V5XL62-F1
#
_cell.length_a   1.000
_cell.length_b   1.000
_cell.length_c   1.000
_cell.angle_alpha   90.00
_cell.angle_beta   90.00
_cell.angle_gamma   90.00
#
_symmetry.space_group_name_H-M   'P 1'
#
loop_
_entity.id
_entity.type
_entity.pdbx_description
1 polymer ?
#
loop_
_entity_poly.entity_id
_entity_poly.type
_entity_poly.pdbx_seq_one_letter_code
_entity_poly.pdbx_strand_id
1 'polypeptide(L)'
;ILPIQVKENSVVLATYDLFNSLGRQLASQLLKKPAEWALVPRAQLLRAMKTLYGIGAETFDEILKSNRAFEVLQEGEIAIELNADDPEASVVKFVNQIIREAILERATDIHVEPLENDLRIRYRIDGILHEIAVPP
;
A
#
# COMPACT_ATOMS: atom_id res chain seq x y z
N ILE A 1 -8.34 -5.47 -3.02
CA ILE A 1 -8.55 -6.52 -4.05
C ILE A 1 -7.19 -6.77 -4.69
N LEU A 2 -6.75 -8.03 -4.82
CA LEU A 2 -5.42 -8.38 -5.31
C LEU A 2 -5.51 -9.48 -6.38
N PRO A 3 -4.94 -9.34 -7.58
CA PRO A 3 -4.85 -10.44 -8.53
C PRO A 3 -3.87 -11.52 -8.01
N ILE A 4 -4.33 -12.77 -7.95
CA ILE A 4 -3.51 -13.89 -7.45
C ILE A 4 -3.18 -14.93 -8.52
N GLN A 5 -3.96 -15.01 -9.60
CA GLN A 5 -3.70 -15.92 -10.70
C GLN A 5 -4.35 -15.42 -12.00
N VAL A 6 -3.64 -15.51 -13.11
CA VAL A 6 -4.20 -15.30 -14.46
C VAL A 6 -4.39 -16.66 -15.11
N LYS A 7 -5.63 -16.98 -15.50
CA LYS A 7 -5.99 -18.19 -16.26
C LYS A 7 -6.19 -17.84 -17.73
N GLU A 8 -6.36 -18.87 -18.56
CA GLU A 8 -6.65 -18.70 -19.99
C GLU A 8 -7.90 -17.86 -20.22
N ASN A 9 -8.98 -18.10 -19.48
CA ASN A 9 -10.28 -17.45 -19.71
C ASN A 9 -10.78 -16.57 -18.54
N SER A 10 -9.99 -16.39 -17.48
CA SER A 10 -10.38 -15.61 -16.30
C SER A 10 -9.18 -15.10 -15.52
N VAL A 11 -9.43 -14.18 -14.58
CA VAL A 11 -8.44 -13.69 -13.61
C VAL A 11 -8.99 -13.94 -12.22
N VAL A 12 -8.22 -14.61 -11.37
CA VAL A 12 -8.58 -14.86 -9.98
C VAL A 12 -8.16 -13.65 -9.14
N LEU A 13 -9.15 -13.01 -8.51
CA LEU A 13 -8.97 -11.86 -7.64
C LEU A 13 -9.29 -12.23 -6.19
N ALA A 14 -8.33 -12.00 -5.30
CA ALA A 14 -8.51 -12.12 -3.86
C ALA A 14 -9.13 -10.85 -3.27
N THR A 15 -10.12 -11.01 -2.40
CA THR A 15 -10.75 -9.94 -1.61
C THR A 15 -11.07 -10.44 -0.20
N TYR A 16 -11.05 -9.55 0.80
CA TYR A 16 -11.58 -9.87 2.13
C TYR A 16 -13.04 -9.44 2.31
N ASP A 17 -13.58 -8.70 1.33
CA ASP A 17 -14.95 -8.20 1.34
C ASP A 17 -15.60 -8.43 -0.04
N LEU A 18 -16.60 -9.31 -0.10
CA LEU A 18 -17.41 -9.58 -1.29
C LEU A 18 -18.55 -8.57 -1.45
N PHE A 19 -18.89 -7.81 -0.42
CA PHE A 19 -19.97 -6.81 -0.45
C PHE A 19 -19.50 -5.45 -0.99
N ASN A 20 -18.20 -5.26 -1.19
CA ASN A 20 -17.65 -4.13 -1.94
C ASN A 20 -18.02 -4.21 -3.44
N SER A 21 -19.26 -3.88 -3.77
CA SER A 21 -19.80 -3.91 -5.14
C SER A 21 -19.05 -2.97 -6.07
N LEU A 22 -18.71 -1.76 -5.61
CA LEU A 22 -17.98 -0.77 -6.39
C LEU A 22 -16.59 -1.27 -6.79
N GLY A 23 -15.80 -1.77 -5.82
CA GLY A 23 -14.47 -2.32 -6.09
C GLY A 23 -14.53 -3.53 -7.04
N ARG A 24 -15.55 -4.39 -6.89
CA ARG A 24 -15.76 -5.52 -7.81
C ARG A 24 -16.14 -5.08 -9.22
N GLN A 25 -16.99 -4.08 -9.35
CA GLN A 25 -17.40 -3.54 -10.65
C GLN A 25 -16.22 -2.88 -11.37
N LEU A 26 -15.46 -2.01 -10.68
CA LEU A 26 -14.28 -1.36 -11.23
C LEU A 26 -13.22 -2.37 -11.66
N ALA A 27 -12.91 -3.35 -10.81
CA ALA A 27 -11.96 -4.40 -11.17
C ALA A 27 -12.42 -5.18 -12.40
N SER A 28 -13.71 -5.50 -12.49
CA SER A 28 -14.28 -6.22 -13.64
C SER A 28 -14.25 -5.38 -14.93
N GLN A 29 -14.41 -4.06 -14.84
CA GLN A 29 -14.33 -3.14 -16.00
C GLN A 29 -12.91 -2.98 -16.52
N LEU A 30 -11.92 -2.95 -15.62
CA LEU A 30 -10.50 -2.80 -15.99
C LEU A 30 -9.89 -4.08 -16.55
N LEU A 31 -10.46 -5.24 -16.21
CA LEU A 31 -9.98 -6.54 -16.69
C LEU A 31 -10.54 -6.89 -18.07
N LYS A 32 -9.68 -7.43 -18.92
CA LYS A 32 -10.08 -7.97 -20.25
C LYS A 32 -10.76 -9.34 -20.19
N LYS A 33 -10.75 -9.98 -19.02
CA LYS A 33 -11.28 -11.33 -18.79
C LYS A 33 -12.20 -11.32 -17.55
N PRO A 34 -13.18 -12.24 -17.47
CA PRO A 34 -14.00 -12.41 -16.28
C PRO A 34 -13.18 -12.56 -14.99
N ALA A 35 -13.64 -11.93 -13.92
CA ALA A 35 -13.05 -12.05 -12.59
C ALA A 35 -13.66 -13.23 -11.81
N GLU A 36 -12.82 -14.15 -11.37
CA GLU A 36 -13.16 -15.18 -10.38
C GLU A 36 -12.79 -14.67 -8.98
N TRP A 37 -13.77 -14.60 -8.07
CA TRP A 37 -13.57 -14.00 -6.74
C TRP A 37 -13.19 -15.06 -5.70
N ALA A 38 -12.04 -14.87 -5.05
CA ALA A 38 -11.60 -15.67 -3.90
C ALA A 38 -11.71 -14.84 -2.61
N LEU A 39 -12.50 -15.30 -1.64
CA LEU A 39 -12.56 -14.70 -0.32
C LEU A 39 -11.35 -15.15 0.51
N VAL A 40 -10.62 -14.19 1.08
CA VAL A 40 -9.44 -14.45 1.92
C VAL A 40 -9.47 -13.63 3.20
N PRO A 41 -8.79 -14.06 4.28
CA PRO A 41 -8.68 -13.27 5.50
C PRO A 41 -8.03 -11.90 5.25
N ARG A 42 -8.58 -10.83 5.85
CA ARG A 42 -8.06 -9.46 5.73
C ARG A 42 -6.55 -9.37 6.02
N ALA A 43 -6.11 -9.97 7.12
CA ALA A 43 -4.71 -9.96 7.51
C ALA A 43 -3.79 -10.66 6.51
N GLN A 44 -4.27 -11.67 5.78
CA GLN A 44 -3.49 -12.34 4.75
C GLN A 44 -3.41 -11.49 3.47
N LEU A 45 -4.54 -10.87 3.06
CA LEU A 45 -4.56 -9.99 1.90
C LEU A 45 -3.64 -8.78 2.09
N LEU A 46 -3.71 -8.11 3.25
CA LEU A 46 -2.88 -6.95 3.55
C LEU A 46 -1.40 -7.29 3.59
N ARG A 47 -1.03 -8.41 4.23
CA ARG A 47 0.36 -8.90 4.22
C ARG A 47 0.85 -9.16 2.79
N ALA A 48 0.06 -9.85 1.98
CA ALA A 48 0.41 -10.11 0.58
C ALA A 48 0.56 -8.81 -0.23
N MET A 49 -0.32 -7.82 -0.02
CA MET A 49 -0.22 -6.51 -0.66
C MET A 49 1.07 -5.78 -0.26
N LYS A 50 1.41 -5.77 1.04
CA LYS A 50 2.65 -5.18 1.55
C LYS A 50 3.88 -5.88 0.95
N THR A 51 3.89 -7.21 0.89
CA THR A 51 5.01 -7.96 0.33
C THR A 51 5.18 -7.73 -1.18
N LEU A 52 4.10 -7.63 -1.95
CA LEU A 52 4.15 -7.52 -3.41
C LEU A 52 4.39 -6.10 -3.90
N TYR A 53 3.80 -5.10 -3.23
CA TYR A 53 3.84 -3.70 -3.67
C TYR A 53 4.68 -2.79 -2.76
N GLY A 54 5.17 -3.29 -1.62
CA GLY A 54 6.08 -2.56 -0.74
C GLY A 54 5.45 -1.44 0.09
N ILE A 55 6.32 -0.54 0.54
CA ILE A 55 5.97 0.64 1.35
C ILE A 55 5.24 1.63 0.44
N GLY A 56 3.93 1.79 0.65
CA GLY A 56 3.08 2.55 -0.27
C GLY A 56 1.76 1.83 -0.60
N ALA A 57 1.75 0.50 -0.48
CA ALA A 57 0.56 -0.33 -0.70
C ALA A 57 -0.59 0.00 0.27
N GLU A 58 -0.24 0.42 1.49
CA GLU A 58 -1.18 0.84 2.53
C GLU A 58 -1.66 2.28 2.34
N THR A 59 -0.82 3.16 1.79
CA THR A 59 -1.17 4.58 1.54
C THR A 59 -2.28 4.69 0.52
N PHE A 60 -2.32 3.83 -0.50
CA PHE A 60 -3.44 3.76 -1.43
C PHE A 60 -4.76 3.36 -0.76
N ASP A 61 -4.73 2.42 0.19
CA ASP A 61 -5.93 1.98 0.91
C ASP A 61 -6.43 3.05 1.90
N GLU A 62 -5.52 3.82 2.51
CA GLU A 62 -5.86 4.96 3.37
C GLU A 62 -6.34 6.19 2.59
N ILE A 63 -5.72 6.51 1.46
CA ILE A 63 -6.18 7.57 0.55
C ILE A 63 -7.58 7.24 0.01
N LEU A 64 -7.87 5.99 -0.34
CA LEU A 64 -9.21 5.56 -0.78
C LEU A 64 -10.24 5.55 0.37
N LYS A 65 -9.83 5.21 1.59
CA LYS A 65 -10.69 5.31 2.79
C LYS A 65 -10.96 6.74 3.22
N SER A 66 -10.07 7.68 2.93
CA SER A 66 -10.25 9.09 3.31
C SER A 66 -11.45 9.79 2.64
N ASN A 67 -12.08 9.15 1.64
CA ASN A 67 -13.37 9.59 1.09
C ASN A 67 -14.60 9.15 1.92
N ARG A 68 -14.42 8.36 2.98
CA ARG A 68 -15.49 7.94 3.90
C ARG A 68 -14.98 7.86 5.34
N ALA A 69 -15.23 8.95 6.06
CA ALA A 69 -15.22 9.06 7.51
C ALA A 69 -13.83 8.96 8.19
N PHE A 70 -13.41 10.14 8.61
CA PHE A 70 -12.58 10.46 9.75
C PHE A 70 -13.07 9.70 11.01
N GLU A 71 -12.66 8.44 11.20
CA GLU A 71 -12.68 7.81 12.51
C GLU A 71 -11.25 7.78 13.07
N VAL A 72 -11.06 8.75 13.95
CA VAL A 72 -9.97 8.97 14.89
C VAL A 72 -9.51 7.66 15.51
N LEU A 73 -8.28 7.24 15.20
CA LEU A 73 -7.48 6.47 16.13
C LEU A 73 -6.47 7.41 16.77
N GLN A 74 -6.85 7.86 17.95
CA GLN A 74 -6.02 8.60 18.87
C GLN A 74 -5.03 7.63 19.51
N GLU A 75 -3.73 7.82 19.24
CA GLU A 75 -2.73 8.03 20.29
C GLU A 75 -1.45 8.60 19.66
N GLY A 76 -1.32 9.92 19.76
CA GLY A 76 -0.06 10.65 19.79
C GLY A 76 0.81 10.62 18.54
N GLU A 77 0.43 11.33 17.48
CA GLU A 77 1.40 11.81 16.49
C GLU A 77 0.84 13.02 15.73
N ILE A 78 1.74 13.93 15.35
CA ILE A 78 1.49 15.30 14.90
C ILE A 78 0.53 15.31 13.70
N ALA A 79 -0.71 15.76 13.93
CA ALA A 79 -1.68 16.01 12.87
C ALA A 79 -1.21 17.22 12.06
N ILE A 80 -0.42 16.99 11.01
CA ILE A 80 -0.26 17.97 9.94
C ILE A 80 -1.51 17.83 9.07
N GLU A 81 -2.40 18.83 9.16
CA GLU A 81 -3.54 18.98 8.25
C GLU A 81 -3.01 19.09 6.83
N LEU A 82 -3.13 18.00 6.08
CA LEU A 82 -2.62 17.87 4.73
C LEU A 82 -3.78 17.47 3.84
N ASN A 83 -4.31 18.45 3.10
CA ASN A 83 -5.35 18.27 2.09
C ASN A 83 -4.90 17.18 1.11
N ALA A 84 -5.70 16.15 0.92
CA ALA A 84 -5.31 14.97 0.12
C ALA A 84 -5.07 15.26 -1.38
N ASP A 85 -5.55 16.40 -1.87
CA ASP A 85 -5.36 16.87 -3.25
C ASP A 85 -4.08 17.71 -3.42
N ASP A 86 -3.35 17.98 -2.34
CA ASP A 86 -2.08 18.72 -2.39
C ASP A 86 -0.92 17.75 -2.67
N PRO A 87 -0.14 17.92 -3.75
CA PRO A 87 1.04 17.10 -3.98
C PRO A 87 2.04 17.16 -2.81
N GLU A 88 2.13 18.28 -2.07
CA GLU A 88 2.98 18.38 -0.88
C GLU A 88 2.47 17.47 0.26
N ALA A 89 1.15 17.32 0.38
CA ALA A 89 0.54 16.42 1.35
C ALA A 89 0.88 14.95 1.10
N SER A 90 0.94 14.54 -0.16
CA SER A 90 1.27 13.17 -0.55
C SER A 90 2.73 12.83 -0.21
N VAL A 91 3.66 13.76 -0.48
CA VAL A 91 5.09 13.59 -0.18
C VAL A 91 5.31 13.47 1.32
N VAL A 92 4.70 14.34 2.14
CA VAL A 92 4.86 14.29 3.60
C VAL A 92 4.33 12.98 4.18
N LYS A 93 3.17 12.49 3.70
CA LYS A 93 2.63 11.19 4.13
C LYS A 93 3.56 10.03 3.77
N PHE A 94 4.13 10.04 2.57
CA PHE A 94 5.08 9.02 2.14
C PHE A 94 6.33 9.01 3.02
N VAL A 95 6.91 10.18 3.33
CA VAL A 95 8.05 10.30 4.25
C VAL A 95 7.70 9.80 5.65
N ASN A 96 6.54 10.19 6.19
CA ASN A 96 6.09 9.72 7.50
C ASN A 96 5.96 8.19 7.54
N GLN A 97 5.47 7.58 6.47
CA GLN A 97 5.35 6.13 6.38
C GLN A 97 6.71 5.43 6.35
N ILE A 98 7.69 5.96 5.59
CA ILE A 98 9.06 5.45 5.58
C ILE A 98 9.63 5.46 7.00
N ILE A 99 9.50 6.58 7.72
CA ILE A 99 10.02 6.71 9.08
C ILE A 99 9.33 5.73 10.04
N ARG A 100 8.00 5.65 9.98
CA ARG A 100 7.23 4.74 10.84
C ARG A 100 7.62 3.28 10.60
N GLU A 101 7.78 2.88 9.34
CA GLU A 101 8.19 1.50 9.02
C GLU A 101 9.62 1.21 9.45
N ALA A 102 10.55 2.15 9.25
CA ALA A 102 11.91 2.02 9.75
C ALA A 102 11.95 1.82 11.29
N ILE A 103 11.09 2.52 12.04
CA ILE A 103 10.96 2.33 13.49
C ILE A 103 10.42 0.93 13.83
N LEU A 104 9.36 0.49 13.14
CA LEU A 104 8.77 -0.84 13.35
C LEU A 104 9.76 -1.98 13.07
N GLU A 105 10.54 -1.84 12.00
CA GLU A 105 11.59 -2.78 11.60
C GLU A 105 12.90 -2.59 12.38
N ARG A 106 12.95 -1.62 13.31
CA ARG A 106 14.12 -1.27 14.14
C ARG A 106 15.39 -0.97 13.32
N ALA A 107 15.21 -0.29 12.20
CA ALA A 107 16.32 0.15 11.37
C ALA A 107 17.16 1.23 12.10
N THR A 108 18.48 1.16 11.97
CA THR A 108 19.41 2.17 12.50
C THR A 108 19.59 3.34 11.54
N ASP A 109 19.50 3.07 10.23
CA ASP A 109 19.71 4.05 9.17
C ASP A 109 18.67 3.87 8.07
N ILE A 110 18.20 5.00 7.52
CA ILE A 110 17.38 5.06 6.31
C ILE A 110 18.24 5.66 5.20
N HIS A 111 18.50 4.87 4.17
CA HIS A 111 19.23 5.30 2.98
C HIS A 111 18.25 5.66 1.87
N VAL A 112 18.34 6.89 1.36
CA VAL A 112 17.56 7.38 0.22
C VAL A 112 18.53 7.66 -0.92
N GLU A 113 18.43 6.87 -1.99
CA GLU A 113 19.38 6.85 -3.11
C GLU A 113 18.66 7.22 -4.41
N PRO A 114 18.73 8.49 -4.84
CA PRO A 114 18.20 8.88 -6.14
C PRO A 114 19.06 8.25 -7.24
N LEU A 115 18.42 7.50 -8.13
CA LEU A 115 19.00 6.97 -9.36
C LEU A 115 18.52 7.82 -10.54
N GLU A 116 19.04 7.55 -11.73
CA GLU A 116 18.74 8.35 -12.93
C GLU A 116 17.25 8.38 -13.28
N ASN A 117 16.54 7.28 -13.07
CA ASN A 117 15.12 7.14 -13.43
C ASN A 117 14.24 6.59 -12.29
N ASP A 118 14.81 6.40 -11.09
CA ASP A 118 14.12 5.71 -10.00
C ASP A 118 14.63 6.18 -8.63
N LEU A 119 13.87 5.90 -7.57
CA LEU A 119 14.24 6.16 -6.19
C LEU A 119 14.42 4.84 -5.45
N ARG A 120 15.65 4.53 -5.06
CA ARG A 120 15.92 3.37 -4.19
C ARG A 120 15.92 3.80 -2.73
N ILE A 121 15.22 3.05 -1.89
CA ILE A 121 15.25 3.24 -0.45
C ILE A 121 15.72 1.93 0.21
N ARG A 122 16.61 2.05 1.20
CA ARG A 122 17.13 0.89 1.95
C ARG A 122 17.16 1.16 3.45
N TYR A 123 16.85 0.15 4.24
CA TYR A 123 17.00 0.19 5.70
C TYR A 123 18.22 -0.59 6.15
N ARG A 124 18.97 -0.03 7.10
CA ARG A 124 20.00 -0.79 7.79
C ARG A 124 19.40 -1.43 9.03
N ILE A 125 19.30 -2.75 9.04
CA ILE A 125 18.77 -3.53 10.16
C ILE A 125 19.89 -4.48 10.58
N ASP A 126 20.28 -4.41 11.85
CA ASP A 126 21.39 -5.20 12.41
C ASP A 126 22.68 -5.15 11.58
N GLY A 127 22.96 -3.98 10.97
CA GLY A 127 24.14 -3.72 10.14
C GLY A 127 24.02 -4.16 8.68
N ILE A 128 22.92 -4.77 8.27
CA ILE A 128 22.68 -5.24 6.90
C ILE A 128 21.70 -4.30 6.18
N LEU A 129 21.96 -4.00 4.91
CA LEU A 129 21.08 -3.17 4.09
C LEU A 129 19.99 -4.02 3.43
N HIS A 130 18.74 -3.67 3.71
CA HIS A 130 17.53 -4.27 3.14
C HIS A 130 16.88 -3.28 2.19
N GLU A 131 16.72 -3.66 0.93
CA GLU A 131 15.98 -2.86 -0.06
C GLU A 131 14.48 -3.02 0.17
N ILE A 132 13.78 -1.89 0.17
CA ILE A 132 12.33 -1.83 0.30
C ILE A 132 11.71 -1.57 -1.07
N ALA A 133 10.63 -2.28 -1.38
CA ALA A 133 9.85 -1.97 -2.56
C ALA A 133 9.14 -0.62 -2.35
N VAL A 134 9.31 0.28 -3.31
CA VAL A 134 8.60 1.55 -3.40
C VAL A 134 7.72 1.47 -4.64
N PRO A 135 6.44 1.86 -4.59
CA PRO A 135 5.61 1.89 -5.78
C PRO A 135 6.17 2.88 -6.81
N PRO A 136 6.13 2.55 -8.11
CA PRO A 136 6.63 3.40 -9.19
C PRO A 136 5.78 4.66 -9.39
#